data_AF-A0A7C1LZ20-F1
#
_entry.id   AF-A0A7C1LZ20-F1
#
_cell.length_a   1.000
_cell.length_b   1.000
_cell.length_c   1.000
_cell.angle_alpha   90.00
_cell.angle_beta   90.00
_cell.angle_gamma   90.00
#
_symmetry.space_group_name_H-M   'P 1'
#
loop_
_entity.id
_entity.type
_entity.pdbx_description
1 polymer ?
#
loop_
_entity_poly.entity_id
_entity_poly.type
_entity_poly.pdbx_seq_one_letter_code
_entity_poly.pdbx_strand_id
1 'polypeptide(L)'
;MKGLVRALISCALLLVCCCLWMQSGLSQQQEKGLLLKAMEEELSRSMKGLGEKGNPPPYFISYDITETKNIMIIASYGALRRSSTEHSRLLDVEVRVGDYKLDNTHRLRGMYDYRYPIPVSISLEDDLDALKSALWLETDKKYKAAMERLIQVKVQKTVKVKEEDESDDFSRESPEKFISSISQIKVNRAKWEKKLKKYSTLFNDFPEIYESSVSLS
;
A
#
# COMPACT_ATOMS: atom_id res chain seq x y z
N MET A 1 -39.54 17.40 53.77
CA MET A 1 -38.08 17.16 53.65
C MET A 1 -37.69 15.84 52.98
N LYS A 2 -38.46 14.74 53.08
CA LYS A 2 -38.07 13.43 52.48
C LYS A 2 -38.16 13.36 50.93
N GLY A 3 -39.00 14.19 50.30
CA GLY A 3 -39.16 14.21 48.83
C GLY A 3 -38.03 14.95 48.08
N LEU A 4 -37.48 16.01 48.69
CA LEU A 4 -36.43 16.83 48.07
C LEU A 4 -35.08 16.08 47.99
N VAL A 5 -34.78 15.29 49.02
CA VAL A 5 -33.56 14.46 49.08
C VAL A 5 -33.60 13.31 48.06
N ARG A 6 -34.79 12.73 47.81
CA ARG A 6 -34.95 11.70 46.77
C ARG A 6 -34.81 12.24 45.35
N ALA A 7 -35.28 13.46 45.09
CA ALA A 7 -35.12 14.14 43.81
C ALA A 7 -33.66 14.50 43.51
N LEU A 8 -32.91 14.96 44.52
CA LEU A 8 -31.48 15.29 44.39
C LEU A 8 -30.60 14.05 44.15
N ILE A 9 -30.90 12.91 44.81
CA ILE A 9 -30.19 11.64 44.59
C ILE A 9 -30.51 11.07 43.19
N SER A 10 -31.75 11.22 42.71
CA SER A 10 -32.14 10.75 41.38
C SER A 10 -31.49 11.57 40.25
N CYS A 11 -31.35 12.89 40.42
CA CYS A 11 -30.59 13.73 39.49
C CYS A 11 -29.09 13.43 39.50
N ALA A 12 -28.50 13.15 40.66
CA ALA A 12 -27.09 12.78 40.77
C ALA A 12 -26.79 11.42 40.12
N LEU A 13 -27.68 10.43 40.25
CA LEU A 13 -27.53 9.14 39.56
C LEU A 13 -27.73 9.23 38.04
N LEU A 14 -28.64 10.09 37.56
CA LEU A 14 -28.84 10.33 36.12
C LEU A 14 -27.65 11.05 35.48
N LEU A 15 -27.02 12.00 36.18
CA LEU A 15 -25.81 12.69 35.71
C LEU A 15 -24.59 11.77 35.63
N VAL A 16 -24.41 10.86 36.60
CA VAL A 16 -23.32 9.87 36.57
C VAL A 16 -23.51 8.84 35.45
N CYS A 17 -24.75 8.46 35.14
CA CYS A 17 -25.05 7.51 34.07
C CYS A 17 -24.84 8.11 32.66
N CYS A 18 -25.07 9.42 32.48
CA CYS A 18 -24.76 10.12 31.22
C CYS A 18 -23.26 10.25 30.95
N CYS A 19 -22.42 10.39 31.99
CA CYS A 19 -20.95 10.45 31.80
C CYS A 19 -20.33 9.09 31.44
N LEU A 20 -20.95 7.97 31.88
CA LEU A 20 -20.48 6.62 31.57
C LEU A 20 -20.84 6.14 30.15
N TRP A 21 -21.83 6.76 29.50
CA TRP A 21 -22.24 6.39 28.13
C TRP A 21 -21.55 7.25 27.05
N MET A 22 -20.81 8.29 27.44
CA MET A 22 -20.08 9.18 26.52
C MET A 22 -18.65 8.72 26.21
N GLN A 23 -18.16 7.65 26.84
CA GLN A 23 -16.78 7.18 26.65
C GLN A 23 -16.60 6.17 25.52
N SER A 24 -17.68 5.71 24.87
CA SER A 24 -17.62 4.70 23.79
C SER A 24 -17.15 5.24 22.42
N GLY A 25 -16.76 6.52 22.33
CA GLY A 25 -16.45 7.20 21.06
C GLY A 25 -14.96 7.47 20.80
N LEU A 26 -14.06 7.10 21.71
CA LEU A 26 -12.63 7.12 21.41
C LEU A 26 -12.31 5.86 20.60
N SER A 27 -12.60 5.90 19.30
CA SER A 27 -11.78 5.16 18.34
C SER A 27 -10.35 5.50 18.70
N GLN A 28 -9.62 4.49 19.16
CA GLN A 28 -8.20 4.59 19.43
C GLN A 28 -7.56 4.94 18.08
N GLN A 29 -7.37 6.24 17.85
CA GLN A 29 -6.74 6.77 16.67
C GLN A 29 -5.28 6.40 16.83
N GLN A 30 -4.97 5.17 16.42
CA GLN A 30 -3.63 4.63 16.43
C GLN A 30 -2.77 5.64 15.69
N GLU A 31 -1.74 6.12 16.39
CA GLU A 31 -0.85 7.17 15.90
C GLU A 31 -0.35 6.78 14.51
N LYS A 32 -0.69 7.60 13.50
CA LYS A 32 -0.36 7.29 12.11
C LYS A 32 1.15 7.15 11.99
N GLY A 33 1.62 6.01 11.49
CA GLY A 33 3.04 5.78 11.26
C GLY A 33 3.64 6.85 10.33
N LEU A 34 4.94 7.10 10.48
CA LEU A 34 5.67 8.13 9.72
C LEU A 34 5.48 7.97 8.20
N LEU A 35 5.48 6.73 7.71
CA LEU A 35 5.24 6.41 6.30
C LEU A 35 3.86 6.89 5.81
N LEU A 36 2.80 6.58 6.56
CA LEU A 36 1.44 7.00 6.20
C LEU A 36 1.30 8.53 6.24
N LYS A 37 1.95 9.17 7.21
CA LYS A 37 2.02 10.64 7.29
C LYS A 37 2.71 11.23 6.05
N ALA A 38 3.83 10.67 5.61
CA ALA A 38 4.53 11.09 4.40
C ALA A 38 3.63 11.02 3.16
N MET A 39 2.93 9.88 2.99
CA MET A 39 1.99 9.65 1.89
C MET A 39 0.85 10.66 1.90
N GLU A 40 0.21 10.91 3.05
CA GLU A 40 -0.91 11.85 3.17
C GLU A 40 -0.51 13.29 2.87
N GLU A 41 0.63 13.74 3.42
CA GLU A 41 1.13 15.09 3.20
C GLU A 41 1.50 15.32 1.73
N GLU A 42 2.18 14.35 1.12
CA GLU A 42 2.64 14.47 -0.25
C GLU A 42 1.47 14.34 -1.26
N LEU A 43 0.48 13.50 -0.96
CA LEU A 43 -0.72 13.36 -1.77
C LEU A 43 -1.51 14.65 -1.78
N SER A 44 -1.68 15.26 -0.59
CA SER A 44 -2.36 16.55 -0.43
C SER A 44 -1.62 17.66 -1.16
N ARG A 45 -0.29 17.71 -1.07
CA ARG A 45 0.56 18.67 -1.78
C ARG A 45 0.42 18.52 -3.29
N SER A 46 0.52 17.29 -3.79
CA SER A 46 0.46 16.97 -5.21
C SER A 46 -0.90 17.25 -5.80
N MET A 47 -1.98 16.81 -5.14
CA MET A 47 -3.36 17.06 -5.59
C MET A 47 -3.65 18.57 -5.67
N LYS A 48 -3.23 19.33 -4.66
CA LYS A 48 -3.39 20.79 -4.67
C LYS A 48 -2.55 21.44 -5.77
N GLY A 49 -1.25 21.16 -5.81
CA GLY A 49 -0.32 21.81 -6.73
C GLY A 49 -0.62 21.51 -8.20
N LEU A 50 -0.89 20.25 -8.52
CA LEU A 50 -1.26 19.82 -9.87
C LEU A 50 -2.71 20.18 -10.21
N GLY A 51 -3.62 20.25 -9.24
CA GLY A 51 -4.98 20.74 -9.47
C GLY A 51 -5.03 22.22 -9.86
N GLU A 52 -4.17 23.05 -9.25
CA GLU A 52 -4.09 24.49 -9.53
C GLU A 52 -3.30 24.82 -10.80
N LYS A 53 -2.21 24.09 -11.07
CA LYS A 53 -1.24 24.44 -12.13
C LYS A 53 -1.15 23.41 -13.27
N GLY A 54 -1.64 22.19 -13.04
CA GLY A 54 -1.63 21.13 -14.02
C GLY A 54 -2.65 21.38 -15.12
N ASN A 55 -2.30 21.00 -16.34
CA ASN A 55 -3.19 21.04 -17.49
C ASN A 55 -2.96 19.78 -18.37
N PRO A 56 -3.93 18.85 -18.42
CA PRO A 56 -5.13 18.77 -17.60
C PRO A 56 -4.82 18.53 -16.10
N PRO A 57 -5.61 19.07 -15.16
CA PRO A 57 -5.45 18.75 -13.75
C PRO A 57 -5.76 17.26 -13.50
N PRO A 58 -5.05 16.58 -12.58
CA PRO A 58 -5.40 15.23 -12.19
C PRO A 58 -6.69 15.24 -11.37
N TYR A 59 -7.55 14.26 -11.63
CA TYR A 59 -8.79 14.07 -10.85
C TYR A 59 -8.66 12.95 -9.81
N PHE A 60 -7.62 12.12 -9.94
CA PHE A 60 -7.32 11.01 -9.04
C PHE A 60 -5.80 10.80 -8.95
N ILE A 61 -5.31 10.57 -7.73
CA ILE A 61 -3.94 10.15 -7.44
C ILE A 61 -4.02 9.09 -6.33
N SER A 62 -3.33 7.96 -6.51
CA SER A 62 -3.16 6.95 -5.46
C SER A 62 -1.69 6.66 -5.20
N TYR A 63 -1.38 6.37 -3.94
CA TYR A 63 -0.07 5.91 -3.50
C TYR A 63 -0.23 4.58 -2.79
N ASP A 64 0.51 3.59 -3.25
CA ASP A 64 0.57 2.26 -2.64
C ASP A 64 2.01 1.94 -2.30
N ILE A 65 2.29 1.67 -1.03
CA ILE A 65 3.62 1.26 -0.58
C ILE A 65 3.55 -0.15 -0.02
N THR A 66 4.30 -1.06 -0.64
CA THR A 66 4.42 -2.45 -0.21
C THR A 66 5.81 -2.68 0.37
N GLU A 67 5.88 -2.93 1.67
CA GLU A 67 7.12 -3.31 2.36
C GLU A 67 7.16 -4.82 2.59
N THR A 68 8.23 -5.46 2.11
CA THR A 68 8.37 -6.92 2.15
C THR A 68 9.70 -7.30 2.79
N LYS A 69 9.64 -8.16 3.80
CA LYS A 69 10.81 -8.75 4.44
C LYS A 69 10.82 -10.26 4.20
N ASN A 70 11.77 -10.72 3.41
CA ASN A 70 11.95 -12.13 3.07
C ASN A 70 13.13 -12.72 3.84
N ILE A 71 12.98 -13.93 4.37
CA ILE A 71 14.04 -14.65 5.07
C ILE A 71 14.24 -15.97 4.36
N MET A 72 15.40 -16.14 3.71
CA MET A 72 15.72 -17.35 2.97
C MET A 72 16.86 -18.10 3.67
N ILE A 73 16.58 -19.33 4.09
CA ILE A 73 17.58 -20.23 4.68
C ILE A 73 17.56 -21.54 3.88
N ILE A 74 18.71 -21.95 3.36
CA ILE A 74 18.87 -23.15 2.53
C ILE A 74 20.02 -23.97 3.11
N ALA A 75 19.77 -25.25 3.35
CA ALA A 75 20.77 -26.21 3.78
C ALA A 75 20.76 -27.46 2.89
N SER A 76 21.90 -28.14 2.82
CA SER A 76 22.13 -29.34 2.02
C SER A 76 23.19 -30.19 2.71
N TYR A 77 22.96 -31.51 2.82
CA TYR A 77 23.90 -32.49 3.40
C TYR A 77 24.55 -32.07 4.74
N GLY A 78 23.79 -31.46 5.66
CA GLY A 78 24.30 -30.98 6.95
C GLY A 78 24.99 -29.61 6.94
N ALA A 79 25.19 -29.01 5.76
CA ALA A 79 25.80 -27.70 5.59
C ALA A 79 24.78 -26.63 5.20
N LEU A 80 25.07 -25.38 5.57
CA LEU A 80 24.27 -24.23 5.16
C LEU A 80 24.78 -23.73 3.80
N ARG A 81 23.87 -23.60 2.82
CA ARG A 81 24.19 -23.04 1.50
C ARG A 81 23.89 -21.54 1.42
N ARG A 82 22.79 -21.10 2.03
CA ARG A 82 22.36 -19.69 2.06
C ARG A 82 21.64 -19.40 3.37
N SER A 83 21.91 -18.25 3.96
CA SER A 83 21.08 -17.65 5.02
C SER A 83 21.11 -16.15 4.85
N SER A 84 20.01 -15.60 4.35
CA SER A 84 19.90 -14.18 4.02
C SER A 84 18.55 -13.63 4.44
N THR A 85 18.53 -12.32 4.65
CA THR A 85 17.31 -11.55 4.85
C THR A 85 17.31 -10.44 3.82
N GLU A 86 16.25 -10.36 3.04
CA GLU A 86 16.03 -9.30 2.07
C GLU A 86 14.89 -8.43 2.59
N HIS A 87 15.06 -7.12 2.49
CA HIS A 87 14.07 -6.14 2.89
C HIS A 87 13.92 -5.15 1.74
N SER A 88 12.69 -4.95 1.28
CA SER A 88 12.39 -4.03 0.19
C SER A 88 11.13 -3.24 0.52
N ARG A 89 11.08 -2.01 0.01
CA ARG A 89 9.92 -1.15 0.07
C ARG A 89 9.69 -0.61 -1.33
N LEU A 90 8.55 -0.97 -1.90
CA LEU A 90 8.17 -0.65 -3.27
C LEU A 90 7.02 0.35 -3.25
N LEU A 91 7.19 1.44 -3.99
CA LEU A 91 6.19 2.48 -4.19
C LEU A 91 5.55 2.28 -5.57
N ASP A 92 4.23 2.20 -5.62
CA ASP A 92 3.44 2.42 -6.82
C ASP A 92 2.65 3.72 -6.69
N VAL A 93 2.58 4.43 -7.81
CA VAL A 93 1.88 5.70 -7.94
C VAL A 93 1.03 5.62 -9.19
N GLU A 94 -0.26 5.90 -9.02
CA GLU A 94 -1.18 6.12 -10.12
C GLU A 94 -1.61 7.58 -10.15
N VAL A 95 -1.63 8.16 -11.35
CA VAL A 95 -2.15 9.49 -11.61
C VAL A 95 -3.09 9.40 -12.79
N ARG A 96 -4.31 9.90 -12.62
CA ARG A 96 -5.31 9.95 -13.69
C ARG A 96 -5.71 11.37 -14.01
N VAL A 97 -5.74 11.65 -15.31
CA VAL A 97 -6.06 12.95 -15.90
C VAL A 97 -7.10 12.78 -17.00
N GLY A 98 -8.04 13.72 -17.10
CA GLY A 98 -9.25 13.55 -17.91
C GLY A 98 -10.46 13.64 -17.00
N ASP A 99 -11.40 12.73 -17.15
CA ASP A 99 -12.54 12.58 -16.26
C ASP A 99 -12.91 11.10 -16.09
N TYR A 100 -13.92 10.82 -15.26
CA TYR A 100 -14.37 9.46 -14.98
C TYR A 100 -14.88 8.72 -16.23
N LYS A 101 -15.32 9.44 -17.27
CA LYS A 101 -15.82 8.83 -18.51
C LYS A 101 -14.68 8.49 -19.46
N LEU A 102 -13.70 9.39 -19.58
CA LEU A 102 -12.57 9.22 -20.47
C LEU A 102 -11.28 9.78 -19.87
N ASP A 103 -10.32 8.90 -19.59
CA ASP A 103 -9.02 9.28 -19.04
C ASP A 103 -7.83 8.60 -19.74
N ASN A 104 -6.64 8.77 -19.18
CA ASN A 104 -5.40 8.20 -19.70
C ASN A 104 -5.32 6.67 -19.61
N THR A 105 -6.18 6.01 -18.83
CA THR A 105 -6.23 4.55 -18.71
C THR A 105 -7.06 3.88 -19.80
N HIS A 106 -7.85 4.66 -20.55
CA HIS A 106 -8.68 4.16 -21.65
C HIS A 106 -7.91 3.27 -22.63
N ARG A 107 -8.39 2.04 -22.84
CA ARG A 107 -7.70 1.04 -23.67
C ARG A 107 -7.65 1.48 -25.13
N LEU A 108 -6.46 1.40 -25.75
CA LEU A 108 -6.31 1.71 -27.17
C LEU A 108 -6.41 0.43 -28.01
N ARG A 109 -7.39 0.36 -28.91
CA ARG A 109 -7.61 -0.79 -29.79
C ARG A 109 -6.42 -1.02 -30.74
N GLY A 110 -5.89 -2.25 -30.77
CA GLY A 110 -4.81 -2.65 -31.69
C GLY A 110 -3.38 -2.31 -31.21
N MET A 111 -3.24 -1.76 -30.00
CA MET A 111 -1.97 -1.67 -29.30
C MET A 111 -1.96 -2.74 -28.21
N TYR A 112 -0.94 -3.60 -28.21
CA TYR A 112 -0.66 -4.42 -27.03
C TYR A 112 -0.25 -3.46 -25.90
N ASP A 113 -1.10 -3.35 -24.89
CA ASP A 113 -0.83 -2.52 -23.74
C ASP A 113 0.09 -3.24 -22.76
N TYR A 114 1.40 -3.23 -23.05
CA TYR A 114 2.44 -3.80 -22.18
C TYR A 114 2.78 -2.90 -20.98
N ARG A 115 1.90 -1.96 -20.60
CA ARG A 115 2.14 -1.04 -19.48
C ARG A 115 1.69 -1.67 -18.18
N TYR A 116 2.51 -2.57 -17.66
CA TYR A 116 2.44 -2.92 -16.25
C TYR A 116 3.01 -1.76 -15.43
N PRO A 117 2.32 -1.29 -14.38
CA PRO A 117 2.94 -0.43 -13.38
C PRO A 117 4.20 -1.12 -12.88
N ILE A 118 5.35 -0.46 -13.00
CA ILE A 118 6.60 -0.93 -12.41
C ILE A 118 6.76 -0.14 -11.11
N PRO A 119 6.59 -0.77 -9.94
CA PRO A 119 6.87 -0.13 -8.67
C PRO A 119 8.33 0.28 -8.59
N VAL A 120 8.61 1.39 -7.90
CA VAL A 120 9.97 1.88 -7.68
C VAL A 120 10.42 1.54 -6.27
N SER A 121 11.67 1.09 -6.12
CA SER A 121 12.24 0.89 -4.79
C SER A 121 12.49 2.24 -4.13
N ILE A 122 12.04 2.39 -2.88
CA ILE A 122 12.25 3.58 -2.07
C ILE A 122 13.03 3.25 -0.80
N SER A 123 13.46 4.28 -0.07
CA SER A 123 14.26 4.09 1.15
C SER A 123 13.50 3.29 2.21
N LEU A 124 14.24 2.39 2.88
CA LEU A 124 13.78 1.66 4.07
C LEU A 124 13.92 2.49 5.35
N GLU A 125 14.69 3.58 5.30
CA GLU A 125 14.84 4.49 6.42
C GLU A 125 13.57 5.32 6.58
N ASP A 126 13.11 5.48 7.81
CA ASP A 126 11.94 6.29 8.14
C ASP A 126 12.32 7.78 8.23
N ASP A 127 12.91 8.30 7.14
CA ASP A 127 13.19 9.72 6.94
C ASP A 127 12.05 10.36 6.15
N LEU A 128 11.39 11.35 6.75
CA LEU A 128 10.20 11.98 6.18
C LEU A 128 10.49 12.70 4.86
N ASP A 129 11.63 13.39 4.76
CA ASP A 129 11.97 14.18 3.58
C ASP A 129 12.40 13.28 2.42
N ALA A 130 13.12 12.20 2.71
CA ALA A 130 13.48 11.19 1.72
C ALA A 130 12.24 10.51 1.13
N LEU A 131 11.28 10.12 1.98
CA LEU A 131 10.03 9.50 1.56
C LEU A 131 9.18 10.44 0.70
N LYS A 132 9.01 11.70 1.14
CA LYS A 132 8.25 12.71 0.38
C LYS A 132 8.91 13.05 -0.94
N SER A 133 10.25 13.11 -0.99
CA SER A 133 10.99 13.36 -2.23
C SER A 133 10.78 12.25 -3.26
N ALA A 134 10.80 10.98 -2.81
CA ALA A 134 10.54 9.84 -3.69
C ALA A 134 9.10 9.82 -4.23
N LEU A 135 8.13 10.07 -3.35
CA LEU A 135 6.71 10.20 -3.70
C LEU A 135 6.49 11.34 -4.71
N TRP A 136 7.08 12.51 -4.48
CA TRP A 136 6.99 13.66 -5.38
C TRP A 136 7.54 13.33 -6.78
N LEU A 137 8.76 12.78 -6.83
CA LEU A 137 9.44 12.47 -8.08
C LEU A 137 8.63 11.47 -8.92
N GLU A 138 8.15 10.39 -8.31
CA GLU A 138 7.36 9.40 -9.04
C GLU A 138 5.98 9.96 -9.43
N THR A 139 5.37 10.82 -8.59
CA THR A 139 4.11 11.51 -8.95
C THR A 139 4.27 12.40 -10.17
N ASP A 140 5.33 13.23 -10.22
CA ASP A 140 5.60 14.12 -11.36
C ASP A 140 5.81 13.33 -12.66
N LYS A 141 6.59 12.25 -12.60
CA LYS A 141 6.81 11.34 -13.72
C LYS A 141 5.52 10.68 -14.21
N LYS A 142 4.70 10.17 -13.29
CA LYS A 142 3.42 9.52 -13.62
C LYS A 142 2.40 10.51 -14.18
N TYR A 143 2.36 11.73 -13.64
CA TYR A 143 1.50 12.81 -14.14
C TYR A 143 1.86 13.18 -15.59
N LYS A 144 3.15 13.38 -15.90
CA LYS A 144 3.61 13.67 -17.27
C LYS A 144 3.26 12.54 -18.24
N ALA A 145 3.50 11.29 -17.84
CA ALA A 145 3.12 10.13 -18.63
C ALA A 145 1.59 10.05 -18.86
N ALA A 146 0.80 10.36 -17.83
CA ALA A 146 -0.66 10.40 -17.91
C ALA A 146 -1.15 11.49 -18.90
N MET A 147 -0.54 12.67 -18.89
CA MET A 147 -0.86 13.75 -19.84
C MET A 147 -0.62 13.32 -21.30
N GLU A 148 0.59 12.81 -21.59
CA GLU A 148 0.94 12.32 -22.94
C GLU A 148 -0.02 11.23 -23.39
N ARG A 149 -0.38 10.36 -22.45
CA ARG A 149 -1.28 9.25 -22.71
C ARG A 149 -2.70 9.70 -23.01
N LEU A 150 -3.23 10.67 -22.29
CA LEU A 150 -4.57 11.22 -22.56
C LEU A 150 -4.63 11.85 -23.97
N ILE A 151 -3.56 12.49 -24.42
CA ILE A 151 -3.48 13.02 -25.79
C ILE A 151 -3.64 11.87 -26.80
N GLN A 152 -2.93 10.76 -26.59
CA GLN A 152 -3.05 9.58 -27.46
C GLN A 152 -4.46 8.99 -27.46
N VAL A 153 -5.13 8.93 -26.28
CA VAL A 153 -6.54 8.50 -26.18
C VAL A 153 -7.44 9.38 -27.06
N LYS A 154 -7.37 10.71 -26.88
CA LYS A 154 -8.22 11.66 -27.59
C LYS A 154 -8.02 11.60 -29.11
N VAL A 155 -6.78 11.47 -29.57
CA VAL A 155 -6.47 11.32 -31.00
C VAL A 155 -7.08 10.04 -31.56
N GLN A 156 -6.90 8.89 -30.90
CA GLN A 156 -7.44 7.64 -31.41
C GLN A 156 -8.97 7.61 -31.42
N LYS A 157 -9.62 8.16 -30.40
CA LYS A 157 -11.08 8.26 -30.30
C LYS A 157 -11.69 9.09 -31.44
N THR A 158 -10.95 10.07 -31.95
CA THR A 158 -11.41 10.93 -33.05
C THR A 158 -11.27 10.24 -34.42
N VAL A 159 -10.25 9.39 -34.60
CA VAL A 159 -9.90 8.80 -35.90
C VAL A 159 -10.59 7.44 -36.15
N LYS A 160 -10.96 6.71 -35.09
CA LYS A 160 -11.52 5.35 -35.21
C LYS A 160 -13.05 5.34 -35.20
N VAL A 161 -13.61 4.26 -35.75
CA VAL A 161 -15.07 3.97 -35.72
C VAL A 161 -15.57 3.99 -34.28
N LYS A 162 -16.81 4.45 -34.08
CA LYS A 162 -17.48 4.50 -32.78
C LYS A 162 -17.31 3.19 -32.03
N GLU A 163 -16.87 3.29 -30.78
CA GLU A 163 -16.68 2.14 -29.89
C GLU A 163 -18.03 1.54 -29.51
N GLU A 164 -18.07 0.21 -29.40
CA GLU A 164 -19.26 -0.52 -28.95
C GLU A 164 -19.43 -0.46 -27.43
N ASP A 165 -18.31 -0.33 -26.71
CA ASP A 165 -18.28 -0.12 -25.26
C ASP A 165 -18.29 1.37 -24.94
N GLU A 166 -19.36 1.82 -24.27
CA GLU A 166 -19.53 3.21 -23.81
C GLU A 166 -19.40 3.33 -22.29
N SER A 167 -18.85 2.30 -21.63
CA SER A 167 -18.62 2.32 -20.18
C SER A 167 -17.64 3.42 -19.79
N ASP A 168 -17.89 4.02 -18.63
CA ASP A 168 -16.98 4.99 -18.02
C ASP A 168 -15.65 4.30 -17.63
N ASP A 169 -14.51 4.99 -17.85
CA ASP A 169 -13.18 4.47 -17.53
C ASP A 169 -12.95 4.25 -16.03
N PHE A 170 -13.69 4.95 -15.17
CA PHE A 170 -13.58 4.77 -13.72
C PHE A 170 -14.92 4.93 -12.99
N SER A 171 -15.14 4.11 -11.96
CA SER A 171 -16.35 4.17 -11.12
C SER A 171 -16.21 5.20 -9.98
N ARG A 172 -17.34 5.63 -9.43
CA ARG A 172 -17.39 6.51 -8.25
C ARG A 172 -17.79 5.69 -7.03
N GLU A 173 -16.86 5.57 -6.08
CA GLU A 173 -17.07 4.83 -4.85
C GLU A 173 -17.13 5.76 -3.63
N SER A 174 -17.75 5.27 -2.55
CA SER A 174 -17.71 5.97 -1.26
C SER A 174 -16.36 5.74 -0.56
N PRO A 175 -15.73 6.76 0.04
CA PRO A 175 -14.44 6.58 0.71
C PRO A 175 -14.51 5.61 1.89
N GLU A 176 -13.60 4.64 1.93
CA GLU A 176 -13.40 3.74 3.06
C GLU A 176 -12.06 4.04 3.75
N LYS A 177 -12.02 3.89 5.08
CA LYS A 177 -10.81 4.09 5.87
C LYS A 177 -10.63 2.94 6.84
N PHE A 178 -9.48 2.28 6.75
CA PHE A 178 -9.08 1.20 7.64
C PHE A 178 -7.61 1.35 8.01
N ILE A 179 -7.31 1.30 9.31
CA ILE A 179 -5.95 1.33 9.84
C ILE A 179 -5.85 0.19 10.86
N SER A 180 -4.81 -0.63 10.73
CA SER A 180 -4.55 -1.76 11.63
C SER A 180 -3.09 -1.80 12.06
N SER A 181 -2.81 -2.54 13.12
CA SER A 181 -1.43 -2.79 13.57
C SER A 181 -0.69 -3.71 12.61
N ILE A 182 0.55 -3.35 12.28
CA ILE A 182 1.44 -4.19 11.47
C ILE A 182 1.86 -5.42 12.28
N SER A 183 1.59 -6.62 11.76
CA SER A 183 2.07 -7.87 12.35
C SER A 183 3.48 -8.17 11.86
N GLN A 184 4.46 -8.26 12.77
CA GLN A 184 5.84 -8.60 12.44
C GLN A 184 6.08 -10.10 12.61
N ILE A 185 6.43 -10.78 11.51
CA ILE A 185 6.89 -12.17 11.57
C ILE A 185 8.30 -12.21 12.16
N LYS A 186 8.43 -12.75 13.38
CA LYS A 186 9.72 -12.92 14.07
C LYS A 186 10.25 -14.34 13.85
N VAL A 187 11.19 -14.49 12.92
CA VAL A 187 11.88 -15.77 12.67
C VAL A 187 13.20 -15.81 13.44
N ASN A 188 13.36 -16.77 14.36
CA ASN A 188 14.66 -17.05 14.97
C ASN A 188 15.56 -17.78 13.96
N ARG A 189 16.36 -17.01 13.21
CA ARG A 189 17.20 -17.52 12.12
C ARG A 189 18.18 -18.59 12.60
N ALA A 190 18.90 -18.35 13.69
CA ALA A 190 19.86 -19.29 14.24
C ALA A 190 19.22 -20.64 14.63
N LYS A 191 17.99 -20.62 15.18
CA LYS A 191 17.23 -21.85 15.49
C LYS A 191 16.87 -22.61 14.22
N TRP A 192 16.45 -21.92 13.17
CA TRP A 192 16.10 -22.54 11.90
C TRP A 192 17.31 -23.03 11.10
N GLU A 193 18.43 -22.31 11.11
CA GLU A 193 19.70 -22.77 10.53
C GLU A 193 20.12 -24.12 11.15
N LYS A 194 20.07 -24.25 12.48
CA LYS A 194 20.37 -25.52 13.17
C LYS A 194 19.42 -26.65 12.76
N LYS A 195 18.11 -26.37 12.67
CA LYS A 195 17.11 -27.35 12.24
C LYS A 195 17.33 -27.79 10.80
N LEU A 196 17.50 -26.85 9.88
CA LEU A 196 17.68 -27.11 8.46
C LEU A 196 18.96 -27.89 8.19
N LYS A 197 20.08 -27.57 8.87
CA LYS A 197 21.29 -28.39 8.84
C LYS A 197 21.01 -29.82 9.30
N LYS A 198 20.34 -29.99 10.46
CA LYS A 198 20.00 -31.34 10.97
C LYS A 198 19.12 -32.12 10.00
N TYR A 199 18.11 -31.48 9.41
CA TYR A 199 17.21 -32.14 8.46
C TYR A 199 17.91 -32.49 7.15
N SER A 200 18.81 -31.63 6.67
CA SER A 200 19.55 -31.91 5.45
C SER A 200 20.60 -33.00 5.62
N THR A 201 21.03 -33.32 6.84
CA THR A 201 21.91 -34.48 7.12
C THR A 201 21.25 -35.81 6.78
N LEU A 202 19.91 -35.92 6.82
CA LEU A 202 19.21 -37.17 6.50
C LEU A 202 19.49 -37.66 5.07
N PHE A 203 19.86 -36.76 4.16
CA PHE A 203 20.21 -37.11 2.78
C PHE A 203 21.61 -37.74 2.64
N ASN A 204 22.45 -37.71 3.69
CA ASN A 204 23.77 -38.36 3.65
C ASN A 204 23.67 -39.89 3.59
N ASP A 205 22.54 -40.45 4.03
CA ASP A 205 22.32 -41.91 4.06
C ASP A 205 21.94 -42.50 2.69
N PHE A 206 21.74 -41.64 1.68
CA PHE A 206 21.26 -42.01 0.34
C PHE A 206 22.29 -41.62 -0.74
N PRO A 207 23.31 -42.45 -1.01
CA PRO A 207 24.39 -42.13 -1.95
C PRO A 207 23.93 -41.95 -3.41
N GLU A 208 22.75 -42.43 -3.78
CA GLU A 208 22.11 -42.22 -5.07
C GLU A 208 21.54 -40.79 -5.25
N ILE A 209 21.41 -40.02 -4.18
CA ILE A 209 20.94 -38.63 -4.22
C ILE A 209 22.14 -37.71 -4.42
N TYR A 210 22.29 -37.16 -5.62
CA TYR A 210 23.36 -36.22 -5.98
C TYR A 210 23.08 -34.77 -5.54
N GLU A 211 21.81 -34.39 -5.43
CA GLU A 211 21.41 -33.05 -4.99
C GLU A 211 20.32 -33.13 -3.91
N SER A 212 20.52 -32.40 -2.82
CA SER A 212 19.52 -32.21 -1.77
C SER A 212 19.38 -30.73 -1.41
N SER A 213 18.16 -30.32 -1.07
CA SER A 213 17.88 -28.96 -0.60
C SER A 213 16.74 -28.99 0.41
N VAL A 214 16.99 -28.41 1.58
CA VAL A 214 15.95 -28.13 2.59
C VAL A 214 15.93 -26.63 2.81
N SER A 215 14.76 -26.00 2.65
CA SER A 215 14.62 -24.55 2.72
C SER A 215 13.52 -24.09 3.68
N LEU A 216 13.71 -22.87 4.17
CA LEU A 216 12.68 -22.02 4.77
C LEU A 216 12.71 -20.69 4.01
N SER A 217 11.54 -20.22 3.58
CA SER A 217 11.31 -18.96 2.85
C SER A 217 10.04 -18.28 3.31
#